data_AF-A0A9Q0ZP27-F1
#
_entry.id   AF-A0A9Q0ZP27-F1
#
_cell.length_a   1.000
_cell.length_b   1.000
_cell.length_c   1.000
_cell.angle_alpha   90.00
_cell.angle_beta   90.00
_cell.angle_gamma   90.00
#
_symmetry.space_group_name_H-M   'P 1'
#
loop_
_entity.id
_entity.type
_entity.pdbx_description
1 polymer ?
#
loop_
_entity_poly.entity_id
_entity_poly.type
_entity_poly.pdbx_seq_one_letter_code
_entity_poly.pdbx_strand_id
1 'polypeptide(L)'
;MEALLSQFALLSSQACQDKNFDPSSIDDLLKLFEIEAYKSWAEMECEQVKEVKQAEVAMQQAEDYLDSVMEDAMDEFTRFEVELERMARNELGDLEKTAESARNMGNLMEKAAAIASTKYMEAALNSATASMKTASKGLSTKKTQNFRRISEIDIPIQTSNGLKFLRQLTFSNATFKGVIKHQFYLAVVLRTLLETEAWAMSNEQKLRLCKWPVCFTLVKFPTM
;
A
#
# COMPACT_ATOMS: atom_id res chain seq x y z
N MET A 1 -42.85 45.29 -20.11
CA MET A 1 -42.73 46.24 -18.96
C MET A 1 -42.17 47.63 -19.31
N GLU A 2 -40.99 47.80 -19.94
CA GLU A 2 -40.38 49.13 -20.22
C GLU A 2 -41.26 50.12 -21.01
N ALA A 3 -42.02 49.62 -22.00
CA ALA A 3 -42.93 50.45 -22.79
C ALA A 3 -44.09 51.03 -21.93
N LEU A 4 -44.56 50.26 -20.95
CA LEU A 4 -45.62 50.71 -20.02
C LEU A 4 -45.07 51.78 -19.06
N LEU A 5 -43.84 51.63 -18.57
CA LEU A 5 -43.16 52.63 -17.73
C LEU A 5 -42.98 53.96 -18.48
N SER A 6 -42.62 53.88 -19.75
CA SER A 6 -42.49 55.05 -20.62
C SER A 6 -43.83 55.77 -20.82
N GLN A 7 -44.92 55.03 -21.05
CA GLN A 7 -46.27 55.61 -21.14
C GLN A 7 -46.74 56.20 -19.80
N PHE A 8 -46.43 55.55 -18.69
CA PHE A 8 -46.77 56.05 -17.36
C PHE A 8 -46.09 57.40 -17.08
N ALA A 9 -44.80 57.52 -17.39
CA ALA A 9 -44.05 58.76 -17.24
C ALA A 9 -44.62 59.90 -18.11
N LEU A 10 -45.07 59.58 -19.34
CA LEU A 10 -45.72 60.54 -20.23
C LEU A 10 -47.07 61.02 -19.64
N LEU A 11 -47.96 60.09 -19.28
CA LEU A 11 -49.28 60.40 -18.75
C LEU A 11 -49.20 61.15 -17.41
N SER A 12 -48.24 60.79 -16.56
CA SER A 12 -47.98 61.50 -15.30
C SER A 12 -47.53 62.94 -15.52
N SER A 13 -46.67 63.16 -16.52
CA SER A 13 -46.21 64.51 -16.89
C SER A 13 -47.35 65.36 -17.47
N GLN A 14 -48.23 64.74 -18.27
CA GLN A 14 -49.42 65.40 -18.81
C GLN A 14 -50.45 65.74 -17.71
N ALA A 15 -50.68 64.86 -16.75
CA ALA A 15 -51.58 65.10 -15.62
C ALA A 15 -51.15 66.29 -14.75
N CYS A 16 -49.85 66.59 -14.68
CA CYS A 16 -49.35 67.77 -13.97
C CYS A 16 -49.51 69.09 -14.75
N GLN A 17 -49.59 69.04 -16.08
CA GLN A 17 -49.57 70.23 -16.94
C GLN A 17 -50.95 70.59 -17.51
N ASP A 18 -51.80 69.59 -17.78
CA ASP A 18 -53.11 69.77 -18.39
C ASP A 18 -54.23 69.73 -17.33
N LYS A 19 -55.07 70.77 -17.30
CA LYS A 19 -56.23 70.85 -16.39
C LYS A 19 -57.43 70.02 -16.86
N ASN A 20 -57.47 69.63 -18.13
CA ASN A 20 -58.53 68.81 -18.73
C ASN A 20 -58.11 67.33 -18.85
N PHE A 21 -57.05 66.92 -18.14
CA PHE A 21 -56.58 65.55 -18.14
C PHE A 21 -57.68 64.56 -17.71
N ASP A 22 -57.81 63.45 -18.44
CA ASP A 22 -58.74 62.38 -18.12
C ASP A 22 -58.06 61.32 -17.22
N PRO A 23 -58.43 61.22 -15.92
CA PRO A 23 -57.84 60.26 -15.00
C PRO A 23 -58.06 58.79 -15.40
N SER A 24 -59.09 58.49 -16.20
CA SER A 24 -59.38 57.11 -16.61
C SER A 24 -58.25 56.49 -17.46
N SER A 25 -57.50 57.32 -18.18
CA SER A 25 -56.34 56.89 -18.99
C SER A 25 -55.21 56.29 -18.15
N ILE A 26 -55.02 56.76 -16.92
CA ILE A 26 -54.03 56.19 -15.98
C ILE A 26 -54.55 54.86 -15.42
N ASP A 27 -55.83 54.78 -15.09
CA ASP A 27 -56.44 53.56 -14.57
C ASP A 27 -56.36 52.40 -15.58
N ASP A 28 -56.66 52.67 -16.85
CA ASP A 28 -56.53 51.66 -17.92
C ASP A 28 -55.08 51.23 -18.14
N LEU A 29 -54.12 52.16 -18.00
CA LEU A 29 -52.70 51.82 -18.04
C LEU A 29 -52.28 50.97 -16.82
N LEU A 30 -52.79 51.26 -15.62
CA LEU A 30 -52.51 50.49 -14.41
C LEU A 30 -53.05 49.05 -14.50
N LYS A 31 -54.22 48.84 -15.13
CA LYS A 31 -54.73 47.49 -15.44
C LYS A 31 -53.77 46.71 -16.34
N LEU A 32 -53.15 47.38 -17.34
CA LEU A 32 -52.14 46.74 -18.19
C LEU A 32 -50.87 46.39 -17.42
N PHE A 33 -50.44 47.24 -16.47
CA PHE A 33 -49.33 46.92 -15.58
C PHE A 33 -49.59 45.69 -14.72
N GLU A 34 -50.79 45.60 -14.15
CA GLU A 34 -51.18 44.46 -13.32
C GLU A 34 -51.10 43.15 -14.13
N ILE A 35 -51.66 43.13 -15.34
CA ILE A 35 -51.63 41.97 -16.23
C ILE A 35 -50.19 41.60 -16.60
N GLU A 36 -49.38 42.57 -17.02
CA GLU A 36 -47.99 42.34 -17.41
C GLU A 36 -47.14 41.86 -16.22
N ALA A 37 -47.38 42.39 -15.02
CA ALA A 37 -46.69 41.97 -13.80
C ALA A 37 -47.04 40.52 -13.44
N TYR A 38 -48.31 40.14 -13.45
CA TYR A 38 -48.72 38.76 -13.19
C TYR A 38 -48.16 37.80 -14.24
N LYS A 39 -48.18 38.20 -15.52
CA LYS A 39 -47.59 37.40 -16.59
C LYS A 39 -46.09 37.19 -16.38
N SER A 40 -45.36 38.27 -16.07
CA SER A 40 -43.91 38.20 -15.82
C SER A 40 -43.59 37.32 -14.61
N TRP A 41 -44.38 37.41 -13.53
CA TRP A 41 -44.23 36.53 -12.37
C TRP A 41 -44.51 35.06 -12.69
N ALA A 42 -45.58 34.78 -13.43
CA ALA A 42 -45.91 33.42 -13.84
C ALA A 42 -44.85 32.81 -14.77
N GLU A 43 -44.29 33.61 -15.68
CA GLU A 43 -43.18 33.19 -16.55
C GLU A 43 -41.91 32.90 -15.74
N MET A 44 -41.56 33.80 -14.81
CA MET A 44 -40.41 33.63 -13.91
C MET A 44 -40.54 32.38 -13.03
N GLU A 45 -41.71 32.15 -12.41
CA GLU A 45 -41.94 30.96 -11.58
C GLU A 45 -41.88 29.67 -12.43
N CYS A 46 -42.41 29.71 -13.66
CA CYS A 46 -42.32 28.58 -14.58
C CYS A 46 -40.88 28.27 -14.98
N GLU A 47 -40.05 29.29 -15.23
CA GLU A 47 -38.63 29.14 -15.55
C GLU A 47 -37.86 28.58 -14.34
N GLN A 48 -38.08 29.14 -13.16
CA GLN A 48 -37.47 28.66 -11.92
C GLN A 48 -37.79 27.18 -11.65
N VAL A 49 -39.05 26.76 -11.83
CA VAL A 49 -39.44 25.35 -11.65
C VAL A 49 -38.74 24.45 -12.68
N LYS A 50 -38.55 24.91 -13.92
CA LYS A 50 -37.79 24.15 -14.93
C LYS A 50 -36.32 24.02 -14.55
N GLU A 51 -35.69 25.10 -14.11
CA GLU A 51 -34.29 25.10 -13.68
C GLU A 51 -34.07 24.17 -12.50
N VAL A 52 -34.94 24.23 -11.48
CA VAL A 52 -34.87 23.33 -10.32
C VAL A 52 -35.00 21.88 -10.77
N LYS A 53 -35.97 21.56 -11.62
CA LYS A 53 -36.16 20.20 -12.14
C LYS A 53 -34.95 19.71 -12.95
N GLN A 54 -34.33 20.58 -13.74
CA GLN A 54 -33.12 20.24 -14.48
C GLN A 54 -31.93 20.00 -13.54
N ALA A 55 -31.79 20.82 -12.49
CA ALA A 55 -30.76 20.64 -11.46
C ALA A 55 -30.96 19.32 -10.68
N GLU A 56 -32.20 18.98 -10.31
CA GLU A 56 -32.53 17.72 -9.65
C GLU A 56 -32.19 16.50 -10.54
N VAL A 57 -32.52 16.55 -11.83
CA VAL A 57 -32.16 15.46 -12.77
C VAL A 57 -30.65 15.33 -12.92
N ALA A 58 -29.93 16.44 -13.02
CA ALA A 58 -28.47 16.41 -13.11
C ALA A 58 -27.83 15.87 -11.83
N MET A 59 -28.38 16.22 -10.65
CA MET A 59 -27.95 15.68 -9.37
C MET A 59 -28.17 14.16 -9.31
N GLN A 60 -29.37 13.70 -9.68
CA GLN A 60 -29.69 12.27 -9.70
C GLN A 60 -28.76 11.50 -10.64
N GLN A 61 -28.47 12.03 -11.83
CA GLN A 61 -27.53 11.39 -12.77
C GLN A 61 -26.11 11.32 -12.20
N ALA A 62 -25.69 12.33 -11.45
CA ALA A 62 -24.39 12.33 -10.78
C ALA A 62 -24.35 11.30 -9.63
N GLU A 63 -25.42 11.17 -8.86
CA GLU A 63 -25.57 10.15 -7.82
C GLU A 63 -25.55 8.75 -8.42
N ASP A 64 -26.36 8.48 -9.45
CA ASP A 64 -26.41 7.19 -10.13
C ASP A 64 -25.03 6.78 -10.70
N TYR A 65 -24.30 7.76 -11.24
CA TYR A 65 -22.93 7.53 -11.71
C TYR A 65 -21.97 7.20 -10.58
N LEU A 66 -22.02 7.97 -9.47
CA LEU A 66 -21.17 7.71 -8.30
C LEU A 66 -21.45 6.33 -7.70
N ASP A 67 -22.72 5.96 -7.57
CA ASP A 67 -23.13 4.64 -7.08
C ASP A 67 -22.58 3.52 -7.97
N SER A 68 -22.67 3.68 -9.30
CA SER A 68 -22.11 2.68 -10.23
C SER A 68 -20.60 2.50 -10.09
N VAL A 69 -19.85 3.60 -9.96
CA VAL A 69 -18.38 3.55 -9.78
C VAL A 69 -18.01 2.96 -8.42
N MET A 70 -18.80 3.27 -7.39
CA MET A 70 -18.58 2.71 -6.05
C MET A 70 -18.87 1.23 -6.00
N GLU A 71 -19.95 0.76 -6.62
CA GLU A 71 -20.29 -0.66 -6.71
C GLU A 71 -19.19 -1.44 -7.45
N ASP A 72 -18.76 -0.93 -8.61
CA ASP A 72 -17.65 -1.53 -9.37
C ASP A 72 -16.36 -1.61 -8.55
N ALA A 73 -16.01 -0.55 -7.82
CA ALA A 73 -14.83 -0.52 -6.97
C ALA A 73 -14.94 -1.52 -5.81
N MET A 74 -16.11 -1.61 -5.15
CA MET A 74 -16.35 -2.56 -4.06
C MET A 74 -16.28 -4.02 -4.54
N ASP A 75 -16.79 -4.29 -5.73
CA ASP A 75 -16.69 -5.59 -6.38
C ASP A 75 -15.23 -5.95 -6.69
N GLU A 76 -14.44 -5.00 -7.18
CA GLU A 76 -13.01 -5.20 -7.41
C GLU A 76 -12.25 -5.46 -6.10
N PHE A 77 -12.52 -4.69 -5.04
CA PHE A 77 -11.91 -4.93 -3.72
C PHE A 77 -12.26 -6.31 -3.18
N THR A 78 -13.52 -6.73 -3.30
CA THR A 78 -13.96 -8.06 -2.86
C THR A 78 -13.21 -9.16 -3.61
N ARG A 79 -13.08 -9.03 -4.94
CA ARG A 79 -12.30 -9.99 -5.76
C ARG A 79 -10.83 -9.99 -5.37
N PHE A 80 -10.25 -8.82 -5.12
CA PHE A 80 -8.87 -8.67 -4.69
C PHE A 80 -8.62 -9.36 -3.35
N GLU A 81 -9.49 -9.20 -2.36
CA GLU A 81 -9.37 -9.87 -1.06
C GLU A 81 -9.39 -11.39 -1.18
N VAL A 82 -10.33 -11.93 -1.98
CA VAL A 82 -10.42 -13.37 -2.23
C VAL A 82 -9.15 -13.90 -2.89
N GLU A 83 -8.64 -13.18 -3.89
CA GLU A 83 -7.42 -13.58 -4.59
C GLU A 83 -6.18 -13.47 -3.70
N LEU A 84 -6.10 -12.44 -2.86
CA LEU A 84 -5.04 -12.26 -1.87
C LEU A 84 -5.04 -13.40 -0.85
N GLU A 85 -6.21 -13.77 -0.33
CA GLU A 85 -6.32 -14.88 0.62
C GLU A 85 -5.94 -16.22 -0.03
N ARG A 86 -6.36 -16.44 -1.28
CA ARG A 86 -5.98 -17.63 -2.06
C ARG A 86 -4.46 -17.72 -2.22
N MET A 87 -3.81 -16.63 -2.62
CA MET A 87 -2.35 -16.56 -2.77
C MET A 87 -1.65 -16.80 -1.43
N ALA A 88 -2.12 -16.17 -0.35
CA ALA A 88 -1.54 -16.33 0.99
C ALA A 88 -1.61 -17.78 1.47
N ARG A 89 -2.74 -18.48 1.25
CA ARG A 89 -2.88 -19.90 1.59
C ARG A 89 -1.95 -20.79 0.76
N ASN A 90 -1.79 -20.50 -0.54
CA ASN A 90 -0.87 -21.25 -1.39
C ASN A 90 0.58 -21.08 -0.93
N GLU A 91 1.01 -19.84 -0.68
CA GLU A 91 2.36 -19.53 -0.20
C GLU A 91 2.63 -20.19 1.15
N LEU A 92 1.66 -20.15 2.07
CA LEU A 92 1.77 -20.83 3.36
C LEU A 92 1.96 -22.34 3.19
N GLY A 93 1.18 -22.98 2.32
CA GLY A 93 1.31 -24.40 2.04
C GLY A 93 2.66 -24.78 1.42
N ASP A 94 3.23 -23.93 0.58
CA ASP A 94 4.56 -24.16 0.01
C ASP A 94 5.69 -23.94 1.04
N LEU A 95 5.53 -22.99 1.96
CA LEU A 95 6.42 -22.84 3.11
C LEU A 95 6.37 -24.06 4.02
N GLU A 96 5.18 -24.57 4.33
CA GLU A 96 5.00 -25.77 5.15
C GLU A 96 5.70 -26.98 4.52
N LYS A 97 5.50 -27.24 3.22
CA LYS A 97 6.21 -28.30 2.49
C LYS A 97 7.72 -28.12 2.55
N THR A 98 8.20 -26.90 2.39
CA THR A 98 9.63 -26.58 2.43
C THR A 98 10.21 -26.83 3.83
N ALA A 99 9.49 -26.42 4.87
CA ALA A 99 9.87 -26.64 6.27
C ALA A 99 9.85 -28.13 6.63
N GLU A 100 8.84 -28.88 6.20
CA GLU A 100 8.72 -30.33 6.37
C GLU A 100 9.91 -31.05 5.70
N SER A 101 10.25 -30.66 4.47
CA SER A 101 11.39 -31.22 3.72
C SER A 101 12.72 -30.92 4.43
N ALA A 102 12.91 -29.68 4.91
CA ALA A 102 14.10 -29.30 5.68
C ALA A 102 14.20 -30.07 7.01
N ARG A 103 13.09 -30.28 7.71
CA ARG A 103 13.03 -31.08 8.95
C ARG A 103 13.39 -32.54 8.69
N ASN A 104 12.82 -33.14 7.64
CA ASN A 104 13.12 -34.51 7.25
C ASN A 104 14.60 -34.68 6.87
N MET A 105 15.16 -33.73 6.12
CA MET A 105 16.59 -33.69 5.81
C MET A 105 17.44 -33.58 7.08
N GLY A 106 17.07 -32.68 8.01
CA GLY A 106 17.75 -32.52 9.29
C GLY A 106 17.80 -33.82 10.10
N ASN A 107 16.66 -34.52 10.21
CA ASN A 107 16.58 -35.81 10.90
C ASN A 107 17.46 -36.90 10.24
N LEU A 108 17.54 -36.93 8.91
CA LEU A 108 18.41 -37.86 8.18
C LEU A 108 19.88 -37.54 8.41
N MET A 109 20.25 -36.26 8.36
CA MET A 109 21.61 -35.80 8.63
C MET A 109 22.03 -36.09 10.07
N GLU A 110 21.15 -35.89 11.05
CA GLU A 110 21.39 -36.22 12.46
C GLU A 110 21.70 -37.71 12.63
N LYS A 111 20.89 -38.59 12.02
CA LYS A 111 21.14 -40.05 12.05
C LYS A 111 22.48 -40.41 11.41
N ALA A 112 22.79 -39.82 10.26
CA ALA A 112 24.07 -40.07 9.57
C ALA A 112 25.27 -39.58 10.40
N ALA A 113 25.16 -38.39 11.01
CA ALA A 113 26.18 -37.84 11.89
C ALA A 113 26.38 -38.70 13.15
N ALA A 114 25.29 -39.23 13.74
CA ALA A 114 25.36 -40.15 14.88
C ALA A 114 26.11 -41.44 14.50
N ILE A 115 25.81 -42.05 13.36
CA ILE A 115 26.51 -43.25 12.87
C ILE A 115 28.00 -42.96 12.59
N ALA A 116 28.31 -41.81 11.99
CA ALA A 116 29.70 -41.42 11.78
C ALA A 116 30.43 -41.22 13.11
N SER A 117 29.79 -40.54 14.07
CA SER A 117 30.32 -40.30 15.41
C SER A 117 30.59 -41.60 16.16
N THR A 118 29.67 -42.56 16.15
CA THR A 118 29.90 -43.88 16.78
C THR A 118 31.08 -44.60 16.14
N LYS A 119 31.20 -44.59 14.81
CA LYS A 119 32.36 -45.17 14.11
C LYS A 119 33.68 -44.48 14.50
N TYR A 120 33.69 -43.16 14.63
CA TYR A 120 34.88 -42.43 15.10
C TYR A 120 35.24 -42.79 16.55
N MET A 121 34.25 -42.87 17.44
CA MET A 121 34.45 -43.29 18.83
C MET A 121 34.97 -44.73 18.91
N GLU A 122 34.41 -45.65 18.12
CA GLU A 122 34.88 -47.04 18.02
C GLU A 122 36.32 -47.12 17.51
N ALA A 123 36.67 -46.38 16.46
CA ALA A 123 38.03 -46.32 15.95
C ALA A 123 39.02 -45.77 17.00
N ALA A 124 38.63 -44.71 17.72
CA ALA A 124 39.42 -44.15 18.81
C ALA A 124 39.59 -45.14 19.98
N LEU A 125 38.52 -45.83 20.39
CA LEU A 125 38.56 -46.85 21.43
C LEU A 125 39.41 -48.06 21.03
N ASN A 126 39.31 -48.51 19.78
CA ASN A 126 40.12 -49.60 19.25
C ASN A 126 41.61 -49.20 19.19
N SER A 127 41.91 -47.97 18.78
CA SER A 127 43.28 -47.42 18.77
C SER A 127 43.85 -47.28 20.18
N ALA A 128 43.08 -46.76 21.13
CA ALA A 128 43.47 -46.66 22.54
C ALA A 128 43.70 -48.05 23.15
N THR A 129 42.82 -49.01 22.88
CA THR A 129 42.97 -50.41 23.35
C THR A 129 44.21 -51.06 22.76
N ALA A 130 44.48 -50.85 21.46
CA ALA A 130 45.70 -51.34 20.82
C ALA A 130 46.95 -50.71 21.44
N SER A 131 46.91 -49.40 21.72
CA SER A 131 47.98 -48.66 22.40
C SER A 131 48.21 -49.15 23.84
N MET A 132 47.14 -49.43 24.59
CA MET A 132 47.23 -50.02 25.93
C MET A 132 47.80 -51.45 25.89
N LYS A 133 47.36 -52.28 24.92
CA LYS A 133 47.90 -53.63 24.73
C LYS A 133 49.37 -53.62 24.34
N THR A 134 49.83 -52.64 23.57
CA THR A 134 51.25 -52.50 23.22
C THR A 134 52.07 -51.95 24.39
N ALA A 135 51.54 -50.98 25.15
CA ALA A 135 52.18 -50.49 26.38
C ALA A 135 52.30 -51.58 27.46
N SER A 136 51.27 -52.43 27.64
CA SER A 136 51.30 -53.53 28.61
C SER A 136 52.26 -54.66 28.21
N LYS A 137 52.40 -54.94 26.90
CA LYS A 137 53.44 -55.85 26.39
C LYS A 137 54.85 -55.26 26.46
N GLY A 138 55.00 -53.94 26.37
CA GLY A 138 56.27 -53.22 26.52
C GLY A 138 56.81 -53.14 27.96
N LEU A 139 55.95 -53.35 28.97
CA LEU A 139 56.35 -53.38 30.39
C LEU A 139 57.01 -54.69 30.84
N SER A 140 57.09 -55.71 29.98
CA SER A 140 57.66 -57.04 30.29
C SER A 140 59.11 -57.24 29.78
N THR A 141 59.79 -56.18 29.34
CA THR A 141 61.25 -56.23 29.13
C THR A 141 61.90 -54.92 29.56
N LYS A 142 62.76 -54.98 30.58
CA LYS A 142 63.72 -53.91 30.87
C LYS A 142 64.65 -53.76 29.66
N LYS A 143 64.41 -52.77 28.79
CA LYS A 143 65.47 -51.91 28.26
C LYS A 143 64.91 -50.68 27.56
N THR A 144 65.52 -49.56 27.91
CA THR A 144 65.43 -48.20 27.38
C THR A 144 65.21 -48.15 25.86
N GLN A 145 64.14 -47.51 25.40
CA GLN A 145 64.08 -46.94 24.05
C GLN A 145 63.05 -45.81 23.95
N ASN A 146 63.59 -44.60 23.73
CA ASN A 146 63.05 -43.41 23.06
C ASN A 146 61.52 -43.25 23.00
N PHE A 147 61.03 -42.30 23.80
CA PHE A 147 59.75 -41.62 23.63
C PHE A 147 59.69 -40.94 22.25
N ARG A 148 59.16 -41.63 21.25
CA ARG A 148 58.81 -41.02 19.96
C ARG A 148 57.40 -40.46 20.12
N ARG A 149 57.32 -39.14 20.16
CA ARG A 149 56.09 -38.34 20.14
C ARG A 149 55.23 -38.83 18.96
N ILE A 150 54.10 -39.47 19.24
CA ILE A 150 53.08 -39.77 18.23
C ILE A 150 52.33 -38.46 17.99
N SER A 151 52.93 -37.59 17.19
CA SER A 151 52.28 -36.46 16.57
C SER A 151 52.23 -36.76 15.08
N GLU A 152 51.15 -37.40 14.64
CA GLU A 152 50.62 -37.49 13.26
C GLU A 152 49.80 -38.78 13.16
N ILE A 153 48.52 -38.66 13.50
CA ILE A 153 47.51 -39.51 12.88
C ILE A 153 46.93 -38.64 11.78
N ASP A 154 47.52 -38.72 10.58
CA ASP A 154 46.87 -38.26 9.37
C ASP A 154 45.65 -39.15 9.12
N ILE A 155 44.49 -38.69 9.57
CA ILE A 155 43.21 -39.19 9.08
C ILE A 155 42.93 -38.40 7.80
N PRO A 156 42.88 -39.02 6.61
CA PRO A 156 42.44 -38.32 5.41
C PRO A 156 40.96 -38.01 5.57
N ILE A 157 40.65 -36.81 6.07
CA ILE A 157 39.31 -36.24 5.98
C ILE A 157 39.10 -35.96 4.48
N GLN A 158 38.43 -36.86 3.77
CA GLN A 158 37.89 -36.55 2.45
C GLN A 158 36.74 -35.53 2.61
N THR A 159 37.09 -34.26 2.79
CA THR A 159 36.19 -33.11 2.67
C THR A 159 36.10 -32.67 1.21
N SER A 160 35.77 -33.56 0.28
CA SER A 160 35.55 -33.14 -1.12
C SER A 160 34.13 -32.63 -1.40
N ASN A 161 33.17 -32.82 -0.49
CA ASN A 161 31.77 -32.46 -0.73
C ASN A 161 31.19 -31.41 0.23
N GLY A 162 31.84 -31.12 1.36
CA GLY A 162 31.35 -30.14 2.35
C GLY A 162 31.51 -28.68 1.94
N LEU A 163 32.58 -28.34 1.20
CA LEU A 163 32.83 -26.95 0.79
C LEU A 163 31.99 -26.48 -0.40
N LYS A 164 31.40 -27.38 -1.20
CA LYS A 164 30.44 -26.99 -2.24
C LYS A 164 29.08 -26.58 -1.66
N PHE A 165 28.73 -27.07 -0.47
CA PHE A 165 27.42 -26.83 0.16
C PHE A 165 27.32 -25.49 0.88
N LEU A 166 28.44 -24.98 1.43
CA LEU A 166 28.48 -23.65 2.05
C LEU A 166 28.38 -22.50 1.03
N ARG A 167 28.61 -22.78 -0.27
CA ARG A 167 28.38 -21.81 -1.36
C ARG A 167 26.91 -21.74 -1.80
N GLN A 168 26.08 -22.72 -1.41
CA GLN A 168 24.66 -22.76 -1.75
C GLN A 168 23.79 -22.05 -0.70
N LEU A 169 24.25 -21.99 0.56
CA LEU A 169 23.59 -21.22 1.62
C LEU A 169 23.75 -19.69 1.47
N THR A 170 24.76 -19.22 0.74
CA THR A 170 24.88 -17.80 0.37
C THR A 170 23.94 -17.36 -0.77
N PHE A 171 23.16 -18.27 -1.37
CA PHE A 171 22.19 -17.94 -2.41
C PHE A 171 20.78 -17.65 -1.86
N SER A 172 20.53 -17.87 -0.57
CA SER A 172 19.26 -17.54 0.08
C SER A 172 19.22 -16.09 0.62
N ASN A 173 19.86 -15.16 -0.09
CA ASN A 173 19.75 -13.71 0.16
C ASN A 173 18.70 -13.06 -0.77
N ALA A 174 17.76 -13.85 -1.29
CA ALA A 174 16.66 -13.40 -2.14
C ALA A 174 15.45 -12.88 -1.32
N THR A 175 15.37 -13.20 -0.03
CA THR A 175 14.30 -12.72 0.87
C THR A 175 14.49 -11.29 1.36
N PHE A 176 15.66 -10.66 1.12
CA PHE A 176 15.86 -9.23 1.43
C PHE A 176 15.22 -8.28 0.39
N LYS A 177 14.79 -8.79 -0.77
CA LYS A 177 14.06 -7.99 -1.78
C LYS A 177 12.58 -7.77 -1.45
N GLY A 178 11.98 -8.57 -0.58
CA GLY A 178 10.57 -8.42 -0.17
C GLY A 178 10.33 -7.24 0.76
N VAL A 179 11.24 -7.02 1.72
CA VAL A 179 11.12 -5.94 2.72
C VAL A 179 11.35 -4.56 2.10
N ILE A 180 12.19 -4.47 1.07
CA ILE A 180 12.44 -3.21 0.34
C ILE A 180 11.24 -2.83 -0.56
N LYS A 181 10.51 -3.82 -1.12
CA LYS A 181 9.29 -3.55 -1.91
C LYS A 181 8.15 -3.01 -1.05
N HIS A 182 7.96 -3.52 0.16
CA HIS A 182 6.89 -3.06 1.05
C HIS A 182 7.11 -1.63 1.56
N GLN A 183 8.39 -1.24 1.78
CA GLN A 183 8.75 0.13 2.14
C GLN A 183 8.59 1.11 0.97
N PHE A 184 8.83 0.66 -0.27
CA PHE A 184 8.60 1.49 -1.46
C PHE A 184 7.11 1.71 -1.73
N TYR A 185 6.26 0.70 -1.51
CA TYR A 185 4.81 0.82 -1.72
C TYR A 185 4.16 1.77 -0.70
N LEU A 186 4.55 1.68 0.58
CA LEU A 186 4.11 2.62 1.62
C LEU A 186 4.57 4.06 1.33
N ALA A 187 5.80 4.26 0.84
CA ALA A 187 6.29 5.59 0.48
C ALA A 187 5.57 6.18 -0.74
N VAL A 188 5.20 5.36 -1.73
CA VAL A 188 4.43 5.79 -2.90
C VAL A 188 2.98 6.11 -2.51
N VAL A 189 2.34 5.26 -1.69
CA VAL A 189 0.96 5.46 -1.23
C VAL A 189 0.84 6.70 -0.32
N LEU A 190 1.80 6.92 0.58
CA LEU A 190 1.85 8.13 1.41
C LEU A 190 2.09 9.39 0.57
N ARG A 191 2.88 9.31 -0.51
CA ARG A 191 3.08 10.44 -1.43
C ARG A 191 1.81 10.77 -2.21
N THR A 192 1.08 9.76 -2.68
CA THR A 192 -0.19 9.99 -3.40
C THR A 192 -1.29 10.54 -2.48
N LEU A 193 -1.36 10.10 -1.22
CA LEU A 193 -2.30 10.65 -0.23
C LEU A 193 -1.99 12.11 0.13
N LEU A 194 -0.71 12.48 0.24
CA LEU A 194 -0.29 13.86 0.46
C LEU A 194 -0.55 14.76 -0.76
N GLU A 195 -0.46 14.23 -1.98
CA GLU A 195 -0.72 14.97 -3.21
C GLU A 195 -2.22 15.16 -3.48
N THR A 196 -3.09 14.25 -3.04
CA THR A 196 -4.56 14.40 -3.16
C THR A 196 -5.14 15.33 -2.10
N GLU A 197 -4.62 15.32 -0.86
CA GLU A 197 -5.00 16.32 0.15
C GLU A 197 -4.58 17.75 -0.23
N ALA A 198 -3.50 17.91 -1.00
CA ALA A 198 -3.07 19.22 -1.52
C ALA A 198 -3.98 19.79 -2.63
N TRP A 199 -4.82 18.94 -3.26
CA TRP A 199 -5.79 19.33 -4.28
C TRP A 199 -7.17 19.70 -3.69
N ALA A 200 -7.53 19.12 -2.55
CA ALA A 200 -8.80 19.40 -1.86
C ALA A 200 -8.80 20.68 -0.98
N MET A 201 -7.64 21.33 -0.81
CA MET A 201 -7.55 22.56 -0.01
C MET A 201 -7.73 23.84 -0.83
N SER A 202 -8.80 24.56 -0.53
CA SER A 202 -9.07 25.93 -0.96
C SER A 202 -7.88 26.87 -0.73
N ASN A 203 -7.68 27.82 -1.65
CA ASN A 203 -6.53 28.72 -1.78
C ASN A 203 -6.12 29.51 -0.50
N GLU A 204 -6.97 29.59 0.53
CA GLU A 204 -6.65 30.28 1.78
C GLU A 204 -5.77 29.48 2.77
N GLN A 205 -5.70 28.13 2.67
CA GLN A 205 -4.90 27.31 3.60
C GLN A 205 -3.43 27.15 3.15
N LYS A 206 -3.13 27.32 1.86
CA LYS A 206 -1.77 27.19 1.31
C LYS A 206 -0.77 28.21 1.88
N LEU A 207 -1.24 29.36 2.37
CA LEU A 207 -0.39 30.41 2.95
C LEU A 207 0.05 30.14 4.41
N ARG A 208 -0.57 29.19 5.12
CA ARG A 208 -0.22 28.90 6.52
C ARG A 208 0.84 27.81 6.70
N LEU A 209 1.08 26.97 5.68
CA LEU A 209 2.04 25.87 5.76
C LEU A 209 3.48 26.24 5.34
N CYS A 210 3.73 27.44 4.79
CA CYS A 210 5.08 27.91 4.47
C CYS A 210 5.93 28.34 5.68
N LYS A 211 5.52 28.02 6.92
CA LYS A 211 6.19 28.47 8.16
C LYS A 211 6.68 27.36 9.09
N TRP A 212 6.91 26.14 8.59
CA TRP A 212 7.56 25.10 9.37
C TRP A 212 8.97 24.79 8.82
N PRO A 213 10.05 25.00 9.59
CA PRO A 213 11.38 24.56 9.20
C PRO A 213 11.51 23.07 9.50
N VAL A 214 11.32 22.24 8.47
CA VAL A 214 11.57 20.80 8.58
C VAL A 214 13.07 20.57 8.42
N CYS A 215 13.77 20.41 9.55
CA CYS A 215 15.09 19.80 9.63
C CYS A 215 14.99 18.33 9.18
N PHE A 216 15.38 18.03 7.95
CA PHE A 216 15.75 16.67 7.54
C PHE A 216 17.25 16.64 7.29
N THR A 217 18.00 16.19 8.28
CA THR A 217 19.40 15.78 8.12
C THR A 217 19.47 14.61 7.15
N LEU A 218 20.05 14.85 5.98
CA LEU A 218 20.45 13.84 5.00
C LEU A 218 21.36 12.79 5.65
N VAL A 219 20.84 11.59 5.87
CA VAL A 219 21.64 10.40 6.14
C VAL A 219 22.22 9.94 4.79
N LYS A 220 23.51 10.25 4.56
CA LYS A 220 24.29 9.66 3.46
C LYS A 220 24.52 8.18 3.77
N PHE A 221 24.03 7.28 2.92
CA PHE A 221 24.46 5.89 2.88
C PHE A 221 25.61 5.71 1.87
N PRO A 222 26.64 4.90 2.20
CA PRO A 222 27.76 4.64 1.31
C PRO A 222 27.37 3.62 0.24
N THR A 223 27.82 3.87 -0.98
CA THR A 223 27.80 2.92 -2.10
C THR A 223 28.76 1.76 -1.82
N MET A 224 28.23 0.53 -1.80
CA MET A 224 28.92 -0.70 -2.15
C MET A 224 28.09 -1.47 -3.16
#